data_AF-A0A2N6VID5-F1
#
_entry.id   AF-A0A2N6VID5-F1
#
_cell.length_a   1.000
_cell.length_b   1.000
_cell.length_c   1.000
_cell.angle_alpha   90.00
_cell.angle_beta   90.00
_cell.angle_gamma   90.00
#
_symmetry.space_group_name_H-M   'P 1'
#
loop_
_entity.id
_entity.type
_entity.pdbx_description
1 polymer ?
#
loop_
_entity_poly.entity_id
_entity_poly.type
_entity_poly.pdbx_seq_one_letter_code
_entity_poly.pdbx_strand_id
1 'polypeptide(L)' 'MSKNQLPAFTGPSWTTSELWGFDLETTGLDPHTVHIVTAACVRLGRVNGGVSPLETRTWLADPGIEIPE' A
#
# COMPACT_ATOMS: atom_id res chain seq x y z
N MET A 1 25.23 22.80 -19.31
CA MET A 1 23.84 22.98 -18.85
C MET A 1 23.76 22.52 -17.40
N SER A 2 23.47 23.42 -16.47
CA SER A 2 23.33 23.08 -15.05
C SER A 2 22.06 22.26 -14.86
N LYS A 3 22.16 21.02 -14.34
CA LYS A 3 20.99 20.27 -13.90
C LYS A 3 20.44 21.01 -12.68
N ASN A 4 19.25 21.62 -12.80
CA ASN A 4 18.53 22.15 -11.65
C ASN A 4 18.40 21.04 -10.62
N GLN A 5 19.13 21.18 -9.52
CA GLN A 5 19.12 20.23 -8.43
C GLN A 5 17.79 20.42 -7.71
N LEU A 6 16.93 19.39 -7.75
CA LEU A 6 15.72 19.38 -6.94
C LEU A 6 16.12 19.51 -5.46
N PRO A 7 15.30 20.16 -4.61
CA PRO A 7 15.59 20.27 -3.20
C PRO A 7 15.80 18.88 -2.58
N ALA A 8 16.80 18.77 -1.70
CA ALA A 8 17.04 17.54 -0.96
C ALA A 8 15.81 17.22 -0.10
N PHE A 9 15.35 15.96 -0.14
CA PHE A 9 14.26 15.50 0.71
C PHE A 9 14.71 15.57 2.18
N THR A 10 14.01 16.37 2.99
CA THR A 10 14.29 16.56 4.42
C THR A 10 13.39 15.70 5.31
N GLY A 11 12.59 14.80 4.72
CA GLY A 11 11.77 13.88 5.49
C GLY A 11 12.57 12.74 6.10
N PRO A 12 11.94 11.93 6.96
CA PRO A 12 12.59 10.78 7.58
C PRO A 12 13.12 9.80 6.52
N SER A 13 14.23 9.12 6.82
CA SER A 13 14.75 8.04 5.96
C SER A 13 13.66 6.98 5.76
N TRP A 14 13.60 6.37 4.58
CA TRP A 14 12.65 5.29 4.31
C TRP A 14 12.82 4.11 5.29
N THR A 15 14.02 3.91 5.84
CA THR A 15 14.33 2.87 6.83
C THR A 15 13.83 3.17 8.25
N THR A 16 13.44 4.42 8.50
CA THR A 16 13.00 4.91 9.82
C THR A 16 11.61 5.54 9.77
N SER A 17 11.00 5.63 8.59
CA SER A 17 9.65 6.16 8.40
C SER A 17 8.61 5.12 8.77
N GLU A 18 7.35 5.56 8.96
CA GLU A 18 6.22 4.64 9.01
C GLU A 18 6.14 3.86 7.69
N LEU A 19 5.71 2.60 7.79
CA LEU A 19 5.54 1.71 6.65
C LEU A 19 4.06 1.45 6.44
N TRP A 20 3.67 1.24 5.19
CA TRP A 20 2.35 0.75 4.83
C TRP A 20 2.50 -0.58 4.11
N GLY A 21 1.94 -1.64 4.69
CA GLY A 21 1.70 -2.89 3.97
C GLY A 21 0.33 -2.80 3.30
N PHE A 22 0.23 -3.24 2.05
CA PHE A 22 -1.04 -3.36 1.37
C PHE A 22 -1.08 -4.65 0.54
N ASP A 23 -2.28 -5.16 0.36
CA ASP A 23 -2.56 -6.36 -0.43
C ASP A 23 -3.94 -6.23 -1.09
N LEU A 24 -4.08 -6.79 -2.30
CA LEU A 24 -5.29 -6.73 -3.09
C LEU A 24 -5.64 -8.12 -3.61
N GLU A 25 -6.92 -8.45 -3.57
CA GLU A 25 -7.49 -9.59 -4.30
C GLU A 25 -8.39 -9.07 -5.41
N THR A 26 -8.23 -9.60 -6.61
CA THR A 26 -8.90 -9.09 -7.81
C THR A 26 -9.57 -10.22 -8.58
N THR A 27 -10.45 -9.87 -9.52
CA THR A 27 -11.17 -10.84 -10.36
C THR A 27 -10.30 -11.59 -11.38
N GLY A 28 -8.98 -11.38 -11.41
CA GLY A 28 -8.07 -12.06 -12.35
C GLY A 28 -6.61 -11.59 -12.22
N LEU A 29 -5.83 -11.73 -13.29
CA LEU A 29 -4.39 -11.41 -13.28
C LEU A 29 -4.01 -10.18 -14.12
N ASP A 30 -4.85 -9.78 -15.08
CA ASP A 30 -4.54 -8.65 -15.96
C ASP A 30 -4.98 -7.32 -15.33
N PRO A 31 -4.03 -6.48 -14.85
CA PRO A 31 -4.35 -5.24 -14.15
C PRO A 31 -5.11 -4.22 -15.01
N HIS A 32 -5.14 -4.39 -16.34
CA HIS A 32 -5.88 -3.51 -17.24
C HIS A 32 -7.38 -3.83 -17.32
N THR A 33 -7.81 -5.00 -16.84
CA THR A 33 -9.19 -5.49 -17.00
C THR A 33 -9.84 -5.97 -15.70
N VAL A 34 -9.05 -6.25 -14.66
CA VAL A 34 -9.55 -6.78 -13.39
C VAL A 34 -10.16 -5.71 -12.49
N HIS A 35 -11.08 -6.13 -11.64
CA HIS A 35 -11.69 -5.31 -10.60
C HIS A 35 -11.22 -5.78 -9.23
N ILE A 36 -11.06 -4.84 -8.29
CA ILE A 36 -10.69 -5.15 -6.90
C ILE A 36 -11.90 -5.76 -6.20
N VAL A 37 -11.68 -6.89 -5.53
CA VAL A 37 -12.67 -7.56 -4.67
C VAL A 37 -12.38 -7.22 -3.21
N THR A 38 -11.13 -7.42 -2.77
CA THR A 38 -10.71 -7.06 -1.41
C THR A 38 -9.46 -6.19 -1.40
N ALA A 39 -9.33 -5.40 -0.35
CA ALA A 39 -8.11 -4.65 -0.08
C ALA A 39 -7.80 -4.71 1.42
N ALA A 40 -6.52 -4.87 1.75
CA ALA A 40 -6.00 -4.70 3.10
C ALA A 40 -4.94 -3.60 3.11
N CYS A 41 -5.00 -2.71 4.09
CA CYS A 41 -3.96 -1.73 4.38
C CYS A 41 -3.59 -1.79 5.86
N VAL A 42 -2.29 -1.94 6.14
CA VAL A 42 -1.74 -1.99 7.49
C VAL A 42 -0.69 -0.89 7.64
N ARG A 43 -0.96 0.08 8.51
CA ARG A 43 0.05 1.05 8.94
C ARG A 43 0.93 0.39 10.00
N LEU A 44 2.23 0.38 9.77
CA LEU A 44 3.23 -0.23 10.62
C LEU A 44 4.16 0.87 11.17
N GLY A 45 4.44 0.79 12.46
CA GLY A 45 5.35 1.72 13.15
C GLY A 45 6.35 0.99 14.02
N ARG A 46 7.34 1.73 14.53
CA ARG A 46 8.27 1.20 15.53
C ARG A 46 7.67 1.34 16.92
N VAL A 47 7.43 0.21 17.57
CA VAL A 47 6.95 0.13 18.96
C VAL A 47 7.91 -0.73 19.76
N ASN A 48 8.42 -0.22 20.88
CA ASN A 48 9.37 -0.92 21.76
C ASN A 48 10.59 -1.53 21.02
N GLY A 49 11.08 -0.85 19.98
CA GLY A 49 12.23 -1.29 19.19
C GLY A 49 11.94 -2.29 18.07
N GLY A 50 10.71 -2.83 17.97
CA GLY A 50 10.25 -3.70 16.89
C GLY A 50 9.28 -3.02 15.92
N VAL A 51 8.96 -3.67 14.80
CA VAL A 51 7.90 -3.23 13.88
C VAL A 51 6.57 -3.82 14.36
N SER A 52 5.52 -3.01 14.44
CA SER A 52 4.18 -3.45 14.88
C SER A 52 3.07 -2.72 14.13
N PRO A 53 1.90 -3.35 13.91
CA PRO A 53 0.72 -2.69 13.36
C PRO A 53 0.22 -1.59 14.29
N LEU A 54 0.04 -0.39 13.72
CA LEU A 54 -0.61 0.75 14.36
C LEU A 54 -2.09 0.82 13.98
N GLU A 55 -2.43 0.43 12.75
CA GLU A 55 -3.77 0.49 12.22
C GLU A 55 -3.93 -0.53 11.09
N THR A 56 -5.08 -1.20 11.07
CA THR A 56 -5.45 -2.13 9.99
C THR A 56 -6.81 -1.73 9.45
N ARG A 57 -6.92 -1.68 8.12
CA ARG A 57 -8.18 -1.50 7.40
C ARG A 57 -8.32 -2.61 6.38
N THR A 58 -9.50 -3.22 6.36
CA THR A 58 -9.89 -4.19 5.35
C THR A 58 -11.18 -3.72 4.70
N TRP A 59 -11.27 -3.92 3.39
CA TRP A 59 -12.43 -3.55 2.59
C TRP A 59 -12.85 -4.72 1.71
N LEU A 60 -14.17 -4.82 1.52
CA LEU A 60 -14.80 -5.66 0.52
C LEU A 60 -15.55 -4.74 -0.43
N ALA A 61 -15.18 -4.77 -1.70
CA ALA A 61 -15.82 -4.01 -2.75
C ALA A 61 -16.75 -4.93 -3.56
N ASP A 62 -17.85 -4.38 -4.04
CA ASP A 62 -18.62 -5.01 -5.12
C ASP A 62 -17.85 -4.76 -6.44
N PRO A 63 -17.32 -5.82 -7.10
CA PRO A 63 -16.61 -5.65 -8.36
C PRO A 63 -17.56 -5.29 -9.52
N GLY A 64 -18.88 -5.41 -9.38
CA GLY A 64 -19.83 -5.12 -10.46
C GLY A 64 -19.77 -6.10 -11.64
N ILE A 65 -19.01 -7.19 -11.50
CA ILE A 65 -18.89 -8.33 -12.42
C ILE A 65 -18.83 -9.63 -11.61
N GLU A 66 -19.02 -10.76 -12.27
CA GLU A 66 -18.85 -12.07 -11.62
C GLU A 66 -17.38 -12.31 -11.26
N ILE A 67 -17.16 -12.90 -10.08
CA ILE A 67 -15.84 -13.34 -9.63
C ILE A 67 -15.62 -14.75 -10.21
N PRO A 68 -14.57 -14.99 -11.03
CA PRO A 68 -14.29 -16.32 -11.58
C PRO A 68 -13.99 -17.37 -10.50
N GLU A 69 -14.24 -18.65 -10.80
CA GLU A 69 -13.87 -19.80 -9.96
C GLU A 69 -12.36 -20.09 -9.95
#